data_AF-A0ABD2N5T5-F1
#
_entry.id   AF-A0ABD2N5T5-F1
#
_cell.length_a   1.000
_cell.length_b   1.000
_cell.length_c   1.000
_cell.angle_alpha   90.00
_cell.angle_beta   90.00
_cell.angle_gamma   90.00
#
_symmetry.space_group_name_H-M   'P 1'
#
loop_
_entity.id
_entity.type
_entity.pdbx_description
1 polymer ?
#
loop_
_entity_poly.entity_id
_entity_poly.type
_entity_poly.pdbx_seq_one_letter_code
_entity_poly.pdbx_strand_id
1 'polypeptide(L)'
;MAGIGKEFTRTDYKFVWYSETNNYLSELNELISYAELPCSNKSCHEIQKEKFEEDIHNFNNLTEEKKVALVRRLIDQLETTNEHLRIIAARCVLFIAQGCINSEILLEKRSCLSTKNTMMLFNLGIFPLFIDLLNMERNSKNYKVGPESYEGTFSQFYHIYVILNVLYLIVENMRVEKISTRLKYKKDVDMFINDVLCCEESDSLLFILFDMVTQFASMKKPGYPIKKILLLIWKIIMISLGDLKELYAEKHKKRLQAGLNVNHLNDFNTTDGKYMLPLLHKISKKDFDSYVYNLHLKYPQLDQSLT
;
A
#
# COMPACT_ATOMS: atom_id res chain seq x y z
N MET A 1 -41.34 17.41 39.18
CA MET A 1 -40.84 17.96 37.91
C MET A 1 -39.32 18.15 38.07
N ALA A 2 -38.52 17.08 38.07
CA ALA A 2 -38.01 16.37 36.88
C ALA A 2 -37.21 17.29 35.93
N GLY A 3 -35.97 17.60 36.33
CA GLY A 3 -34.91 18.05 35.43
C GLY A 3 -33.80 17.00 35.48
N ILE A 4 -33.98 15.90 34.74
CA ILE A 4 -33.05 14.79 34.69
C ILE A 4 -31.85 15.22 33.85
N GLY A 5 -30.68 15.30 34.49
CA GLY A 5 -29.40 15.36 33.82
C GLY A 5 -29.27 14.16 32.90
N LYS A 6 -29.17 14.40 31.59
CA LYS A 6 -28.80 13.37 30.63
C LYS A 6 -27.34 13.01 30.88
N GLU A 7 -27.14 11.85 31.49
CA GLU A 7 -25.88 11.11 31.44
C GLU A 7 -25.44 11.03 29.97
N PHE A 8 -24.26 11.55 29.68
CA PHE A 8 -23.57 11.32 28.42
C PHE A 8 -23.18 9.83 28.38
N THR A 9 -24.06 9.00 27.84
CA THR A 9 -23.76 7.62 27.55
C THR A 9 -22.67 7.57 26.48
N ARG A 10 -21.57 6.89 26.83
CA ARG A 10 -20.37 6.67 26.02
C ARG A 10 -20.66 5.66 24.90
N THR A 11 -21.65 5.93 24.06
CA THR A 11 -22.13 5.02 23.02
C THR A 11 -22.56 5.80 21.79
N ASP A 12 -21.60 6.43 21.11
CA ASP A 12 -21.78 6.85 19.70
C ASP A 12 -20.45 6.86 18.91
N TYR A 13 -19.45 6.10 19.36
CA TYR A 13 -18.42 5.62 18.44
C TYR A 13 -18.95 4.35 17.80
N LYS A 14 -19.81 4.53 16.80
CA LYS A 14 -20.10 3.45 15.85
C LYS A 14 -18.77 3.14 15.17
N PHE A 15 -18.07 2.11 15.64
CA PHE A 15 -16.98 1.49 14.90
C PHE A 15 -17.60 1.00 13.59
N VAL A 16 -17.60 1.87 12.58
CA VAL A 16 -17.90 1.50 11.21
C VAL A 16 -16.82 0.52 10.87
N TRP A 17 -17.21 -0.74 10.73
CA TRP A 17 -16.34 -1.81 10.28
C TRP A 17 -15.53 -1.31 9.10
N TYR A 18 -14.22 -1.58 9.13
CA TYR A 18 -13.31 -1.46 7.99
C TYR A 18 -13.72 -2.38 6.81
N SER A 19 -15.01 -2.66 6.62
CA SER A 19 -15.59 -3.41 5.50
C SER A 19 -15.88 -2.52 4.27
N GLU A 20 -15.91 -1.20 4.44
CA GLU A 20 -16.00 -0.23 3.32
C GLU A 20 -14.62 0.23 2.81
N THR A 21 -13.54 -0.44 3.24
CA THR A 21 -12.14 -0.07 2.93
C THR A 21 -11.69 -0.37 1.51
N ASN A 22 -12.43 -1.16 0.73
CA ASN A 22 -12.04 -1.50 -0.64
C ASN A 22 -12.58 -0.53 -1.71
N ASN A 23 -13.09 0.65 -1.32
CA ASN A 23 -13.52 1.63 -2.31
C ASN A 23 -12.29 2.28 -2.97
N TYR A 24 -12.22 2.22 -4.30
CA TYR A 24 -11.14 2.80 -5.12
C TYR A 24 -10.84 4.27 -4.74
N LEU A 25 -11.86 5.06 -4.40
CA LEU A 25 -11.67 6.45 -3.98
C LEU A 25 -11.03 6.56 -2.59
N SER A 26 -11.40 5.71 -1.64
CA SER A 26 -10.81 5.68 -0.30
C SER A 26 -9.33 5.31 -0.37
N GLU A 27 -9.00 4.30 -1.19
CA GLU A 27 -7.62 3.88 -1.45
C GLU A 27 -6.79 5.00 -2.09
N LEU A 28 -7.34 5.69 -3.10
CA LEU A 28 -6.65 6.85 -3.71
C LEU A 28 -6.46 8.02 -2.74
N ASN A 29 -7.45 8.31 -1.89
CA ASN A 29 -7.37 9.38 -0.90
C ASN A 29 -6.40 9.04 0.23
N GLU A 30 -6.25 7.76 0.56
CA GLU A 30 -5.25 7.31 1.55
C GLU A 30 -3.83 7.38 0.98
N LEU A 31 -3.69 7.05 -0.31
CA LEU A 31 -2.45 7.08 -1.05
C LEU A 31 -1.96 8.50 -1.30
N ILE A 32 -2.75 9.37 -1.93
CA ILE A 32 -2.31 10.69 -2.43
C ILE A 32 -2.66 11.78 -1.41
N SER A 33 -1.65 12.45 -0.86
CA SER A 33 -1.85 13.61 0.01
C SER A 33 -2.24 14.86 -0.81
N TYR A 34 -2.95 15.81 -0.19
CA TYR A 34 -3.29 17.09 -0.83
C TYR A 34 -2.06 17.87 -1.32
N ALA A 35 -0.91 17.71 -0.64
CA ALA A 35 0.36 18.31 -1.06
C ALA A 35 0.91 17.72 -2.37
N GLU A 36 0.47 16.52 -2.75
CA GLU A 36 0.89 15.80 -3.95
C GLU A 36 -0.04 16.03 -5.15
N LEU A 37 -1.23 16.62 -4.95
CA LEU A 37 -2.19 16.90 -6.03
C LEU A 37 -1.66 17.78 -7.17
N PRO A 38 -0.84 18.82 -6.93
CA PRO A 38 -0.19 19.56 -8.02
C PRO A 38 0.67 18.63 -8.89
N CYS A 39 1.20 17.60 -8.28
CA CYS A 39 2.12 16.65 -8.88
C CYS A 39 1.44 15.41 -9.47
N SER A 40 0.15 15.19 -9.20
CA SER A 40 -0.67 14.15 -9.83
C SER A 40 -1.56 14.70 -10.95
N ASN A 41 -2.06 15.94 -10.80
CA ASN A 41 -3.08 16.50 -11.69
C ASN A 41 -2.60 17.71 -12.50
N LYS A 42 -1.74 18.58 -11.95
CA LYS A 42 -1.30 19.82 -12.63
C LYS A 42 -0.04 19.64 -13.47
N SER A 43 0.73 18.57 -13.23
CA SER A 43 1.96 18.31 -13.98
C SER A 43 1.73 17.76 -15.39
N CYS A 44 0.50 17.43 -15.81
CA CYS A 44 0.23 17.16 -17.22
C CYS A 44 0.40 18.42 -18.08
N HIS A 45 0.06 19.60 -17.55
CA HIS A 45 0.31 20.87 -18.24
C HIS A 45 1.79 21.25 -18.31
N GLU A 46 2.66 20.63 -17.49
CA GLU A 46 4.12 20.75 -17.58
C GLU A 46 4.77 19.65 -18.45
N ILE A 47 4.00 18.74 -19.07
CA ILE A 47 4.45 17.83 -20.15
C ILE A 47 4.70 18.65 -21.45
N GLN A 48 5.27 19.84 -21.30
CA GLN A 48 4.88 21.03 -22.04
C GLN A 48 5.60 21.22 -23.38
N LYS A 49 6.46 20.30 -23.84
CA LYS A 49 7.30 20.61 -25.02
C LYS A 49 7.55 19.52 -26.05
N GLU A 50 7.07 18.30 -25.87
CA GLU A 50 7.23 17.26 -26.90
C GLU A 50 5.92 16.49 -27.05
N LYS A 51 5.20 16.70 -28.17
CA LYS A 51 4.28 15.81 -28.94
C LYS A 51 3.41 14.73 -28.25
N PHE A 52 3.37 14.61 -26.93
CA PHE A 52 2.86 13.48 -26.17
C PHE A 52 1.54 13.79 -25.44
N GLU A 53 1.16 15.07 -25.33
CA GLU A 53 0.02 15.50 -24.50
C GLU A 53 -1.30 14.90 -24.99
N GLU A 54 -1.59 14.95 -26.29
CA GLU A 54 -2.86 14.43 -26.84
C GLU A 54 -2.98 12.90 -26.70
N ASP A 55 -1.89 12.16 -26.94
CA ASP A 55 -1.90 10.70 -26.89
C ASP A 55 -2.01 10.18 -25.44
N ILE A 56 -1.39 10.88 -24.46
CA ILE A 56 -1.48 10.51 -23.04
C ILE A 56 -2.87 10.83 -22.48
N HIS A 57 -3.43 12.00 -22.78
CA HIS A 57 -4.77 12.38 -22.32
C HIS A 57 -5.88 11.50 -22.93
N ASN A 58 -5.68 11.07 -24.18
CA ASN A 58 -6.59 10.15 -24.87
C ASN A 58 -6.18 8.69 -24.77
N PHE A 59 -5.25 8.34 -23.87
CA PHE A 59 -4.67 6.99 -23.78
C PHE A 59 -5.72 5.89 -23.79
N ASN A 60 -6.82 6.08 -23.05
CA ASN A 60 -7.92 5.11 -22.98
C ASN A 60 -8.60 4.84 -24.33
N ASN A 61 -8.65 5.83 -25.23
CA ASN A 61 -9.28 5.78 -26.55
C ASN A 61 -8.32 5.31 -27.67
N LEU A 62 -7.02 5.19 -27.39
CA LEU A 62 -6.04 4.73 -28.36
C LEU A 62 -6.19 3.23 -28.69
N THR A 63 -5.71 2.84 -29.87
CA THR A 63 -5.54 1.42 -30.23
C THR A 63 -4.48 0.78 -29.34
N GLU A 64 -4.61 -0.53 -29.08
CA GLU A 64 -3.69 -1.26 -28.20
C GLU A 64 -2.23 -1.20 -28.71
N GLU A 65 -2.01 -1.21 -30.03
CA GLU A 65 -0.68 -1.02 -30.64
C GLU A 65 -0.06 0.34 -30.30
N LYS A 66 -0.85 1.42 -30.39
CA LYS A 66 -0.39 2.78 -30.03
C LYS A 66 -0.12 2.89 -28.55
N LYS A 67 -0.93 2.27 -27.70
CA LYS A 67 -0.71 2.22 -26.24
C LYS A 67 0.63 1.56 -25.92
N VAL A 68 0.91 0.39 -26.52
CA VAL A 68 2.17 -0.34 -26.32
C VAL A 68 3.36 0.48 -26.82
N ALA A 69 3.25 1.11 -28.00
CA ALA A 69 4.29 1.98 -28.52
C ALA A 69 4.57 3.19 -27.60
N LEU A 70 3.52 3.80 -27.05
CA LEU A 70 3.64 4.91 -26.11
C LEU A 70 4.33 4.48 -24.81
N VAL A 71 3.92 3.36 -24.22
CA VAL A 71 4.54 2.87 -22.98
C VAL A 71 5.99 2.48 -23.20
N ARG A 72 6.35 1.87 -24.34
CA ARG A 72 7.75 1.58 -24.68
C ARG A 72 8.61 2.85 -24.75
N ARG A 73 8.10 3.93 -25.36
CA ARG A 73 8.79 5.22 -25.36
C ARG A 73 8.96 5.80 -23.96
N LEU A 74 7.97 5.62 -23.08
CA LEU A 74 8.09 6.04 -21.68
C LEU A 74 9.16 5.22 -20.94
N ILE A 75 9.27 3.92 -21.22
CA ILE A 75 10.33 3.07 -20.69
C ILE A 75 11.71 3.59 -21.11
N ASP A 76 11.89 3.92 -22.40
CA ASP A 76 13.15 4.50 -22.89
C ASP A 76 13.51 5.81 -22.15
N GLN A 77 12.50 6.64 -21.84
CA GLN A 77 12.70 7.88 -21.07
C GLN A 77 13.00 7.64 -19.59
N LEU A 78 12.46 6.58 -18.98
CA LEU A 78 12.73 6.19 -17.60
C LEU A 78 14.19 5.72 -17.41
N GLU A 79 14.77 5.09 -18.42
CA GLU A 79 16.16 4.61 -18.43
C GLU A 79 17.19 5.72 -18.75
N THR A 80 16.71 6.93 -19.08
CA THR A 80 17.59 8.05 -19.42
C THR A 80 18.35 8.57 -18.19
N THR A 81 19.59 9.02 -18.38
CA THR A 81 20.44 9.59 -17.32
C THR A 81 19.91 10.94 -16.80
N ASN A 82 19.11 11.64 -17.59
CA ASN A 82 18.51 12.91 -17.25
C ASN A 82 17.36 12.75 -16.24
N GLU A 83 17.60 13.21 -15.01
CA GLU A 83 16.66 13.19 -13.90
C GLU A 83 15.30 13.86 -14.23
N HIS A 84 15.31 14.97 -14.98
CA HIS A 84 14.09 15.69 -15.36
C HIS A 84 13.23 14.90 -16.34
N LEU A 85 13.82 14.25 -17.34
CA LEU A 85 13.06 13.42 -18.28
C LEU A 85 12.51 12.17 -17.59
N ARG A 86 13.31 11.55 -16.72
CA ARG A 86 12.92 10.38 -15.94
C ARG A 86 11.70 10.65 -15.05
N ILE A 87 11.66 11.78 -14.35
CA ILE A 87 10.51 12.10 -13.50
C ILE A 87 9.25 12.45 -14.29
N ILE A 88 9.39 13.11 -15.45
CA ILE A 88 8.26 13.36 -16.34
C ILE A 88 7.69 12.03 -16.83
N ALA A 89 8.54 11.11 -17.29
CA ALA A 89 8.11 9.79 -17.71
C ALA A 89 7.42 9.00 -16.58
N ALA A 90 7.98 9.05 -15.36
CA ALA A 90 7.39 8.40 -14.19
C ALA A 90 6.01 8.98 -13.84
N ARG A 91 5.84 10.31 -13.96
CA ARG A 91 4.54 10.98 -13.80
C ARG A 91 3.54 10.54 -14.86
N CYS A 92 3.95 10.41 -16.12
CA CYS A 92 3.09 9.91 -17.19
C CYS A 92 2.61 8.49 -16.91
N VAL A 93 3.51 7.60 -16.47
CA VAL A 93 3.14 6.23 -16.05
C VAL A 93 2.16 6.25 -14.89
N LEU A 94 2.37 7.11 -13.88
CA LEU A 94 1.44 7.29 -12.76
C LEU A 94 0.05 7.73 -13.24
N PHE A 95 -0.02 8.68 -14.16
CA PHE A 95 -1.28 9.16 -14.72
C PHE A 95 -2.04 8.04 -15.46
N ILE A 96 -1.33 7.23 -16.24
CA ILE A 96 -1.88 6.06 -16.93
C ILE A 96 -2.39 5.02 -15.92
N ALA A 97 -1.60 4.70 -14.89
CA ALA A 97 -1.94 3.75 -13.83
C ALA A 97 -3.18 4.17 -13.03
N GLN A 98 -3.40 5.48 -12.84
CA GLN A 98 -4.59 6.04 -12.16
C GLN A 98 -5.89 6.00 -13.01
N GLY A 99 -5.80 5.50 -14.25
CA GLY A 99 -6.92 5.40 -15.18
C GLY A 99 -7.14 6.65 -16.05
N CYS A 100 -6.12 7.51 -16.19
CA CYS A 100 -6.18 8.82 -16.89
C CYS A 100 -7.25 9.74 -16.29
N ILE A 101 -6.86 10.54 -15.30
CA ILE A 101 -7.76 11.39 -14.53
C ILE A 101 -8.31 12.52 -15.41
N ASN A 102 -9.49 12.30 -15.98
CA ASN A 102 -10.24 13.33 -16.68
C ASN A 102 -11.53 13.60 -15.88
N SER A 103 -11.92 14.88 -15.75
CA SER A 103 -13.06 15.34 -14.94
C SER A 103 -14.40 14.72 -15.30
N GLU A 104 -14.50 14.03 -16.44
CA GLU A 104 -15.74 13.51 -17.02
C GLU A 104 -15.97 12.00 -16.76
N ILE A 105 -15.02 11.29 -16.13
CA ILE A 105 -15.10 9.82 -15.99
C ILE A 105 -15.73 9.44 -14.64
N LEU A 106 -16.79 8.60 -14.68
CA LEU A 106 -17.39 7.99 -13.50
C LEU A 106 -16.37 7.15 -12.71
N LEU A 107 -16.43 7.22 -11.37
CA LEU A 107 -15.47 6.56 -10.47
C LEU A 107 -15.33 5.04 -10.72
N GLU A 108 -16.44 4.33 -10.94
CA GLU A 108 -16.41 2.89 -11.23
C GLU A 108 -15.71 2.58 -12.56
N LYS A 109 -15.98 3.39 -13.60
CA LYS A 109 -15.31 3.28 -14.89
C LYS A 109 -13.82 3.55 -14.75
N ARG A 110 -13.44 4.50 -13.89
CA ARG A 110 -12.04 4.82 -13.59
C ARG A 110 -11.31 3.67 -12.91
N SER A 111 -11.94 2.97 -11.96
CA SER A 111 -11.34 1.77 -11.35
C SER A 111 -11.08 0.68 -12.38
N CYS A 112 -12.06 0.37 -13.24
CA CYS A 112 -11.90 -0.61 -14.32
C CYS A 112 -10.77 -0.24 -15.30
N LEU A 113 -10.65 1.05 -15.64
CA LEU A 113 -9.59 1.56 -16.51
C LEU A 113 -8.21 1.50 -15.82
N SER A 114 -8.13 1.87 -14.54
CA SER A 114 -6.91 1.75 -13.74
C SER A 114 -6.41 0.31 -13.71
N THR A 115 -7.28 -0.66 -13.45
CA THR A 115 -6.93 -2.08 -13.50
C THR A 115 -6.45 -2.49 -14.89
N LYS A 116 -7.20 -2.16 -15.96
CA LYS A 116 -6.82 -2.52 -17.33
C LYS A 116 -5.44 -1.95 -17.70
N ASN A 117 -5.21 -0.68 -17.41
CA ASN A 117 -3.95 0.00 -17.70
C ASN A 117 -2.80 -0.60 -16.89
N THR A 118 -3.04 -0.90 -15.61
CA THR A 118 -2.04 -1.50 -14.73
C THR A 118 -1.61 -2.89 -15.20
N MET A 119 -2.55 -3.73 -15.64
CA MET A 119 -2.21 -5.05 -16.20
C MET A 119 -1.36 -4.93 -17.46
N MET A 120 -1.67 -3.96 -18.32
CA MET A 120 -0.84 -3.68 -19.50
C MET A 120 0.56 -3.19 -19.10
N LEU A 121 0.68 -2.27 -18.14
CA LEU A 121 1.96 -1.79 -17.64
C LEU A 121 2.81 -2.93 -17.05
N PHE A 122 2.19 -3.82 -16.27
CA PHE A 122 2.85 -5.00 -15.71
C PHE A 122 3.38 -5.92 -16.81
N ASN A 123 2.55 -6.25 -17.80
CA ASN A 123 2.95 -7.11 -18.93
C ASN A 123 4.05 -6.50 -19.82
N LEU A 124 4.27 -5.17 -19.74
CA LEU A 124 5.35 -4.47 -20.44
C LEU A 124 6.63 -4.31 -19.59
N GLY A 125 6.67 -4.88 -18.37
CA GLY A 125 7.87 -4.85 -17.53
C GLY A 125 8.05 -3.57 -16.70
N ILE A 126 6.98 -2.78 -16.51
CA ILE A 126 7.05 -1.54 -15.71
C ILE A 126 7.34 -1.84 -14.24
N PHE A 127 6.82 -2.94 -13.69
CA PHE A 127 7.01 -3.27 -12.27
C PHE A 127 8.49 -3.44 -11.86
N PRO A 128 9.28 -4.33 -12.48
CA PRO A 128 10.70 -4.47 -12.15
C PRO A 128 11.49 -3.18 -12.40
N LEU A 129 11.20 -2.47 -13.50
CA LEU A 129 11.84 -1.17 -13.78
C LEU A 129 11.62 -0.16 -12.64
N PHE A 130 10.41 -0.10 -12.07
CA PHE A 130 10.13 0.81 -10.95
C PHE A 130 10.79 0.38 -9.64
N ILE A 131 11.07 -0.92 -9.45
CA ILE A 131 11.88 -1.41 -8.33
C ILE A 131 13.33 -0.92 -8.49
N ASP A 132 13.89 -1.04 -9.69
CA ASP A 132 15.24 -0.57 -10.00
C ASP A 132 15.37 0.95 -9.82
N LEU A 133 14.37 1.70 -10.29
CA LEU A 133 14.28 3.15 -10.07
C LEU A 133 14.20 3.51 -8.59
N LEU A 134 13.44 2.76 -7.78
CA LEU A 134 13.37 2.97 -6.34
C LEU A 134 14.74 2.76 -5.69
N ASN A 135 15.44 1.69 -6.08
CA ASN A 135 16.79 1.39 -5.61
C ASN A 135 17.80 2.48 -5.99
N MET A 136 17.73 2.97 -7.23
CA MET A 136 18.57 4.07 -7.71
C MET A 136 18.33 5.35 -6.90
N GLU A 137 17.08 5.80 -6.75
CA GLU A 137 16.74 7.02 -6.02
C GLU A 137 17.06 6.88 -4.53
N ARG A 138 16.82 5.70 -3.95
CA ARG A 138 17.19 5.40 -2.56
C ARG A 138 18.69 5.56 -2.32
N ASN A 139 19.54 5.19 -3.27
CA ASN A 139 21.00 5.31 -3.15
C ASN A 139 21.54 6.69 -3.52
N SER A 140 20.69 7.59 -4.05
CA SER A 140 21.07 8.95 -4.37
C SER A 140 21.60 9.68 -3.11
N LYS A 141 22.72 10.39 -3.27
CA LYS A 141 23.41 11.14 -2.20
C LYS A 141 22.98 12.60 -2.12
N ASN A 142 22.05 13.04 -2.95
CA ASN A 142 21.67 14.44 -3.13
C ASN A 142 20.77 15.01 -2.00
N TYR A 143 20.55 14.25 -0.92
CA TYR A 143 19.70 14.68 0.20
C TYR A 143 20.47 15.60 1.14
N LYS A 144 20.08 16.88 1.18
CA LYS A 144 20.63 17.83 2.15
C LYS A 144 19.90 17.64 3.47
N VAL A 145 20.54 16.98 4.44
CA VAL A 145 20.03 16.85 5.81
C VAL A 145 20.52 18.04 6.63
N GLY A 146 19.63 18.97 6.98
CA GLY A 146 19.96 20.11 7.84
C GLY A 146 18.71 20.71 8.52
N PRO A 147 18.86 21.44 9.63
CA PRO A 147 17.72 22.03 10.37
C PRO A 147 16.92 23.07 9.56
N GLU A 148 17.50 23.61 8.48
CA GLU A 148 16.84 24.57 7.58
C GLU A 148 15.93 23.90 6.53
N SER A 149 15.91 22.56 6.43
CA SER A 149 15.27 21.84 5.31
C SER A 149 13.83 21.36 5.57
N TYR A 150 13.22 21.66 6.72
CA TYR A 150 11.86 21.18 7.04
C TYR A 150 10.78 21.76 6.12
N GLU A 151 10.94 22.98 5.60
CA GLU A 151 9.99 23.59 4.65
C GLU A 151 10.17 23.09 3.20
N GLY A 152 11.32 22.47 2.88
CA GLY A 152 11.68 22.00 1.53
C GLY A 152 11.80 20.49 1.35
N THR A 153 11.49 19.70 2.40
CA THR A 153 11.73 18.24 2.42
C THR A 153 10.94 17.52 1.33
N PHE A 154 9.69 17.91 1.08
CA PHE A 154 8.85 17.30 0.04
C PHE A 154 9.47 17.38 -1.37
N SER A 155 10.11 18.51 -1.69
CA SER A 155 10.71 18.76 -3.02
C SER A 155 11.86 17.78 -3.31
N GLN A 156 12.68 17.46 -2.30
CA GLN A 156 13.85 16.58 -2.46
C GLN A 156 13.48 15.09 -2.62
N PHE A 157 12.32 14.67 -2.11
CA PHE A 157 11.88 13.26 -2.15
C PHE A 157 10.81 13.01 -3.21
N TYR A 158 10.45 14.01 -4.00
CA TYR A 158 9.33 13.93 -4.94
C TYR A 158 9.40 12.72 -5.90
N HIS A 159 10.60 12.33 -6.34
CA HIS A 159 10.82 11.15 -7.19
C HIS A 159 10.36 9.86 -6.52
N ILE A 160 10.73 9.67 -5.26
CA ILE A 160 10.32 8.51 -4.46
C ILE A 160 8.80 8.48 -4.27
N TYR A 161 8.15 9.65 -4.13
CA TYR A 161 6.69 9.71 -4.00
C TYR A 161 6.00 9.20 -5.27
N VAL A 162 6.46 9.60 -6.46
CA VAL A 162 5.90 9.13 -7.73
C VAL A 162 6.11 7.63 -7.91
N ILE A 163 7.33 7.15 -7.65
CA ILE A 163 7.69 5.74 -7.78
C ILE A 163 6.84 4.87 -6.84
N LEU A 164 6.74 5.25 -5.56
CA LEU A 164 5.91 4.54 -4.58
C LEU A 164 4.42 4.55 -4.96
N ASN A 165 3.91 5.65 -5.52
CA ASN A 165 2.52 5.71 -5.97
C ASN A 165 2.26 4.73 -7.13
N VAL A 166 3.19 4.61 -8.09
CA VAL A 166 3.06 3.64 -9.19
C VAL A 166 3.11 2.20 -8.66
N LEU A 167 4.11 1.88 -7.84
CA LEU A 167 4.25 0.55 -7.23
C LEU A 167 3.02 0.18 -6.40
N TYR A 168 2.48 1.12 -5.63
CA TYR A 168 1.25 0.92 -4.87
C TYR A 168 0.05 0.60 -5.75
N LEU A 169 -0.17 1.38 -6.82
CA LEU A 169 -1.29 1.13 -7.74
C LEU A 169 -1.16 -0.22 -8.43
N ILE A 170 0.06 -0.64 -8.79
CA ILE A 170 0.31 -1.98 -9.33
C ILE A 170 -0.11 -3.05 -8.32
N VAL A 171 0.43 -3.00 -7.10
CA VAL A 171 0.15 -3.99 -6.06
C VAL A 171 -1.35 -4.02 -5.70
N GLU A 172 -1.98 -2.87 -5.53
CA GLU A 172 -3.39 -2.77 -5.14
C GLU A 172 -4.32 -3.30 -6.24
N ASN A 173 -4.09 -2.95 -7.50
CA ASN A 173 -4.89 -3.47 -8.61
C ASN A 173 -4.71 -4.99 -8.79
N MET A 174 -3.49 -5.52 -8.57
CA MET A 174 -3.25 -6.98 -8.54
C MET A 174 -4.00 -7.65 -7.38
N ARG A 175 -4.02 -7.03 -6.20
CA ARG A 175 -4.77 -7.51 -5.03
C ARG A 175 -6.27 -7.53 -5.30
N VAL A 176 -6.82 -6.45 -5.86
CA VAL A 176 -8.24 -6.35 -6.23
C VAL A 176 -8.62 -7.45 -7.23
N GLU A 177 -7.77 -7.71 -8.22
CA GLU A 177 -8.02 -8.77 -9.21
C GLU A 177 -7.86 -10.18 -8.63
N LYS A 178 -6.97 -10.38 -7.64
CA LYS A 178 -6.89 -11.64 -6.88
C LYS A 178 -8.20 -11.96 -6.16
N ILE A 179 -8.84 -10.93 -5.58
CA ILE A 179 -10.12 -11.06 -4.85
C ILE A 179 -11.31 -11.16 -5.83
N SER A 180 -11.18 -10.57 -7.02
CA SER A 180 -12.22 -10.55 -8.04
C SER A 180 -12.53 -11.96 -8.58
N THR A 181 -13.81 -12.30 -8.67
CA THR A 181 -14.29 -13.57 -9.23
C THR A 181 -14.18 -13.65 -10.75
N ARG A 182 -13.78 -12.55 -11.42
CA ARG A 182 -13.86 -12.41 -12.88
C ARG A 182 -12.77 -13.17 -13.64
N LEU A 183 -11.75 -13.70 -12.95
CA LEU A 183 -10.63 -14.53 -13.47
C LEU A 183 -9.89 -14.00 -14.72
N LYS A 184 -10.18 -12.79 -15.19
CA LYS A 184 -9.69 -12.26 -16.47
C LYS A 184 -8.17 -12.15 -16.51
N TYR A 185 -7.58 -11.73 -15.40
CA TYR A 185 -6.13 -11.52 -15.25
C TYR A 185 -5.49 -12.51 -14.27
N LYS A 186 -6.11 -13.69 -14.07
CA LYS A 186 -5.62 -14.67 -13.08
C LYS A 186 -4.15 -15.04 -13.32
N LYS A 187 -3.78 -15.26 -14.59
CA LYS A 187 -2.40 -15.60 -14.97
C LYS A 187 -1.41 -14.49 -14.62
N ASP A 188 -1.78 -13.24 -14.92
CA ASP A 188 -0.93 -12.08 -14.65
C ASP A 188 -0.76 -11.88 -13.13
N VAL A 189 -1.82 -12.12 -12.34
CA VAL A 189 -1.77 -12.09 -10.88
C VAL A 189 -0.91 -13.22 -10.32
N ASP A 190 -1.05 -14.45 -10.83
CA ASP A 190 -0.23 -15.60 -10.39
C ASP A 190 1.26 -15.35 -10.71
N MET A 191 1.56 -14.79 -11.89
CA MET A 191 2.90 -14.37 -12.28
C MET A 191 3.43 -13.27 -11.35
N PHE A 192 2.63 -12.23 -11.09
CA PHE A 192 2.99 -11.16 -10.16
C PHE A 192 3.29 -11.66 -8.75
N ILE A 193 2.47 -12.59 -8.23
CA ILE A 193 2.70 -13.18 -6.91
C ILE A 193 4.03 -13.94 -6.90
N ASN A 194 4.34 -14.70 -7.94
CA ASN A 194 5.64 -15.37 -8.05
C ASN A 194 6.79 -14.34 -8.12
N ASP A 195 6.66 -13.28 -8.92
CA ASP A 195 7.67 -12.23 -9.01
C ASP A 195 7.93 -11.60 -7.64
N VAL A 196 6.88 -11.29 -6.88
CA VAL A 196 7.01 -10.69 -5.53
C VAL A 196 7.61 -11.67 -4.50
N LEU A 197 7.29 -12.97 -4.59
CA LEU A 197 7.69 -13.98 -3.62
C LEU A 197 9.06 -14.63 -3.92
N CYS A 198 9.48 -14.66 -5.19
CA CYS A 198 10.68 -15.36 -5.63
C CYS A 198 11.89 -14.45 -5.90
N CYS A 199 11.81 -13.15 -5.59
CA CYS A 199 12.97 -12.27 -5.67
C CYS A 199 14.10 -12.70 -4.73
N GLU A 200 15.34 -12.58 -5.19
CA GLU A 200 16.51 -12.61 -4.31
C GLU A 200 16.44 -11.48 -3.28
N GLU A 201 17.03 -11.68 -2.10
CA GLU A 201 16.88 -10.76 -0.96
C GLU A 201 17.28 -9.32 -1.30
N SER A 202 18.29 -9.10 -2.14
CA SER A 202 18.77 -7.75 -2.50
C SER A 202 17.83 -6.97 -3.41
N ASP A 203 17.07 -7.67 -4.26
CA ASP A 203 16.22 -7.07 -5.29
C ASP A 203 14.73 -7.13 -4.91
N SER A 204 14.41 -7.79 -3.79
CA SER A 204 13.06 -7.86 -3.26
C SER A 204 12.54 -6.48 -2.87
N LEU A 205 11.41 -6.09 -3.45
CA LEU A 205 10.70 -4.86 -3.09
C LEU A 205 10.44 -4.76 -1.58
N LEU A 206 10.11 -5.87 -0.90
CA LEU A 206 9.91 -5.88 0.55
C LEU A 206 11.20 -5.51 1.29
N PHE A 207 12.33 -6.09 0.90
CA PHE A 207 13.62 -5.80 1.52
C PHE A 207 13.99 -4.33 1.36
N ILE A 208 13.82 -3.78 0.15
CA ILE A 208 14.07 -2.36 -0.16
C ILE A 208 13.22 -1.46 0.73
N LEU A 209 11.92 -1.76 0.85
CA LEU A 209 11.00 -0.97 1.67
C LEU A 209 11.33 -1.05 3.16
N PHE A 210 11.66 -2.24 3.68
CA PHE A 210 12.09 -2.39 5.08
C PHE A 210 13.38 -1.62 5.36
N ASP A 211 14.35 -1.66 4.46
CA ASP A 211 15.57 -0.88 4.61
C ASP A 211 15.26 0.63 4.64
N MET A 212 14.39 1.12 3.75
CA MET A 212 13.93 2.53 3.82
C MET A 212 13.29 2.88 5.17
N VAL A 213 12.50 1.98 5.76
CA VAL A 213 11.97 2.16 7.13
C VAL A 213 13.10 2.25 8.16
N THR A 214 14.13 1.39 8.07
CA THR A 214 15.28 1.45 9.00
C THR A 214 16.07 2.75 8.86
N GLN A 215 16.24 3.27 7.63
CA GLN A 215 16.93 4.54 7.37
C GLN A 215 16.17 5.74 7.91
N PHE A 216 14.83 5.70 7.81
CA PHE A 216 13.96 6.70 8.43
C PHE A 216 14.06 6.64 9.96
N ALA A 217 13.96 5.44 10.55
CA ALA A 217 14.04 5.25 12.01
C ALA A 217 15.41 5.66 12.58
N SER A 218 16.48 5.46 11.81
CA SER A 218 17.84 5.89 12.17
C SER A 218 18.11 7.37 11.92
N MET A 219 17.10 8.16 11.53
CA MET A 219 17.23 9.59 11.17
C MET A 219 18.23 9.90 10.04
N LYS A 220 18.63 8.89 9.26
CA LYS A 220 19.52 9.08 8.10
C LYS A 220 18.81 9.82 6.97
N LYS A 221 17.51 9.56 6.79
CA LYS A 221 16.65 10.17 5.78
C LYS A 221 15.25 10.45 6.35
N PRO A 222 15.10 11.51 7.18
CA PRO A 222 13.83 11.81 7.86
C PRO A 222 12.72 12.27 6.92
N GLY A 223 13.03 12.61 5.65
CA GLY A 223 12.05 13.04 4.67
C GLY A 223 11.36 11.92 3.89
N TYR A 224 11.65 10.65 4.20
CA TYR A 224 10.97 9.53 3.53
C TYR A 224 9.46 9.52 3.81
N PRO A 225 8.63 9.20 2.79
CA PRO A 225 7.18 9.08 2.95
C PRO A 225 6.81 7.80 3.71
N ILE A 226 7.08 7.77 5.01
CA ILE A 226 6.97 6.57 5.84
C ILE A 226 5.57 5.94 5.77
N LYS A 227 4.52 6.77 5.72
CA LYS A 227 3.15 6.30 5.56
C LYS A 227 2.99 5.46 4.29
N LYS A 228 3.48 5.93 3.13
CA LYS A 228 3.35 5.21 1.85
C LYS A 228 4.16 3.92 1.84
N ILE A 229 5.36 3.97 2.41
CA ILE A 229 6.25 2.80 2.51
C ILE A 229 5.55 1.70 3.34
N LEU A 230 5.00 2.07 4.49
CA LEU A 230 4.27 1.13 5.35
C LEU A 230 2.99 0.60 4.69
N LEU A 231 2.24 1.46 4.01
CA LEU A 231 1.06 1.05 3.25
C LEU A 231 1.43 0.06 2.14
N LEU A 232 2.50 0.31 1.40
CA LEU A 232 2.97 -0.58 0.35
C LEU A 232 3.42 -1.93 0.92
N ILE A 233 4.20 -1.94 2.00
CA ILE A 233 4.59 -3.17 2.72
C ILE A 233 3.33 -3.95 3.11
N TRP A 234 2.36 -3.28 3.72
CA TRP A 234 1.10 -3.90 4.12
C TRP A 234 0.38 -4.54 2.93
N LYS A 235 0.24 -3.84 1.80
CA LYS A 235 -0.42 -4.38 0.61
C LYS A 235 0.33 -5.58 0.01
N ILE A 236 1.66 -5.55 0.01
CA ILE A 236 2.48 -6.68 -0.44
C ILE A 236 2.29 -7.89 0.47
N ILE A 237 2.22 -7.69 1.79
CA ILE A 237 1.91 -8.76 2.75
C ILE A 237 0.51 -9.32 2.48
N MET A 238 -0.48 -8.47 2.25
CA MET A 238 -1.86 -8.87 2.00
C MET A 238 -2.01 -9.69 0.71
N ILE A 239 -1.33 -9.31 -0.38
CA ILE A 239 -1.39 -10.11 -1.61
C ILE A 239 -0.62 -11.43 -1.50
N SER A 240 0.45 -11.47 -0.69
CA SER A 240 1.27 -12.67 -0.47
C SER A 240 0.60 -13.67 0.47
N LEU A 241 0.14 -13.21 1.63
CA LEU A 241 -0.37 -14.03 2.73
C LEU A 241 -1.89 -14.11 2.78
N GLY A 242 -2.59 -13.26 2.04
CA GLY A 242 -4.04 -13.16 2.08
C GLY A 242 -4.56 -12.30 3.23
N ASP A 243 -5.88 -12.19 3.32
CA ASP A 243 -6.53 -11.44 4.39
C ASP A 243 -6.38 -12.17 5.73
N LEU A 244 -6.50 -11.43 6.85
CA LEU A 244 -6.48 -12.02 8.19
C LEU A 244 -7.46 -13.19 8.34
N LYS A 245 -8.64 -13.11 7.70
CA LYS A 245 -9.63 -14.19 7.71
C LYS A 245 -9.09 -15.48 7.08
N GLU A 246 -8.43 -15.36 5.92
CA GLU A 246 -7.81 -16.49 5.22
C GLU A 246 -6.66 -17.07 6.04
N LEU A 247 -5.85 -16.21 6.66
CA LEU A 247 -4.76 -16.62 7.55
C LEU A 247 -5.26 -17.38 8.78
N TYR A 248 -6.33 -16.91 9.43
CA TYR A 248 -6.93 -17.62 10.55
C TYR A 248 -7.50 -18.98 10.12
N ALA A 249 -8.13 -19.05 8.94
CA ALA A 249 -8.66 -20.29 8.39
C ALA A 249 -7.53 -21.30 8.06
N GLU A 250 -6.44 -20.87 7.43
CA GLU A 250 -5.28 -21.71 7.15
C GLU A 250 -4.53 -22.14 8.43
N LYS A 251 -4.39 -21.24 9.41
CA LYS A 251 -3.86 -21.60 10.74
C LYS A 251 -4.71 -22.68 11.39
N HIS A 252 -6.04 -22.53 11.36
CA HIS A 252 -6.97 -23.50 11.91
C HIS A 252 -6.84 -24.87 11.22
N LYS A 253 -6.82 -24.88 9.88
CA LYS A 253 -6.62 -26.08 9.06
C LYS A 253 -5.30 -26.79 9.38
N LYS A 254 -4.18 -26.06 9.49
CA LYS A 254 -2.88 -26.64 9.87
C LYS A 254 -2.86 -27.17 11.30
N ARG A 255 -3.56 -26.54 12.25
CA ARG A 255 -3.70 -27.05 13.63
C ARG A 255 -4.48 -28.35 13.68
N LEU A 256 -5.58 -28.46 12.93
CA LEU A 256 -6.33 -29.70 12.77
C LEU A 256 -5.45 -30.81 12.17
N GLN A 257 -4.69 -30.50 11.12
CA GLN A 257 -3.74 -31.44 10.51
C GLN A 257 -2.64 -31.91 11.49
N ALA A 258 -2.22 -31.05 12.41
CA ALA A 258 -1.25 -31.37 13.46
C ALA A 258 -1.86 -32.05 14.70
N GLY A 259 -3.16 -32.37 14.70
CA GLY A 259 -3.85 -32.99 15.83
C GLY A 259 -3.99 -32.09 17.07
N LEU A 260 -3.80 -30.78 16.92
CA LEU A 260 -3.92 -29.81 18.01
C LEU A 260 -5.37 -29.36 18.17
N ASN A 261 -5.91 -29.45 19.39
CA ASN A 261 -7.27 -29.05 19.68
C ASN A 261 -7.48 -27.52 19.50
N VAL A 262 -8.69 -27.14 19.09
CA VAL A 262 -9.04 -25.76 18.63
C VAL A 262 -9.52 -24.85 19.77
N ASN A 263 -9.63 -25.38 20.99
CA ASN A 263 -10.52 -24.86 22.03
C ASN A 263 -10.18 -23.51 22.69
N HIS A 264 -9.33 -22.64 22.14
CA HIS A 264 -9.04 -21.33 22.77
C HIS A 264 -8.90 -20.12 21.84
N LEU A 265 -9.48 -20.12 20.64
CA LEU A 265 -9.63 -18.89 19.87
C LEU A 265 -10.99 -18.87 19.16
N ASN A 266 -11.99 -18.27 19.84
CA ASN A 266 -13.25 -17.73 19.34
C ASN A 266 -13.86 -18.42 18.11
N ASP A 267 -14.95 -19.15 18.35
CA ASP A 267 -15.87 -19.63 17.34
C ASP A 267 -16.26 -18.51 16.37
N PHE A 268 -15.84 -18.65 15.11
CA PHE A 268 -16.32 -17.84 13.98
C PHE A 268 -17.69 -18.29 13.47
N ASN A 269 -18.37 -19.19 14.17
CA ASN A 269 -19.71 -19.65 13.84
C ASN A 269 -20.75 -18.94 14.72
N THR A 270 -21.07 -17.70 14.37
CA THR A 270 -22.40 -17.15 14.63
C THR A 270 -23.11 -16.96 13.31
N THR A 271 -24.25 -17.63 13.18
CA THR A 271 -25.17 -17.67 12.03
C THR A 271 -25.79 -16.31 11.66
N ASP A 272 -25.32 -15.20 12.24
CA ASP A 272 -25.90 -13.86 12.13
C ASP A 272 -24.87 -12.82 11.66
N GLY A 273 -24.16 -13.04 10.56
CA GLY A 273 -23.54 -12.00 9.71
C GLY A 273 -22.67 -10.91 10.38
N LYS A 274 -22.32 -11.04 11.65
CA LYS A 274 -21.55 -10.09 12.46
C LYS A 274 -20.20 -10.72 12.73
N TYR A 275 -19.29 -10.46 11.81
CA TYR A 275 -17.87 -10.72 12.01
C TYR A 275 -17.39 -9.85 13.17
N MET A 276 -17.32 -10.37 14.39
CA MET A 276 -16.50 -9.72 15.40
C MET A 276 -15.05 -10.07 15.14
N LEU A 277 -14.22 -9.05 14.84
CA LEU A 277 -12.79 -9.12 15.16
C LEU A 277 -12.66 -9.65 16.60
N PRO A 278 -11.65 -10.45 16.94
CA PRO A 278 -11.41 -10.78 18.33
C PRO A 278 -11.30 -9.44 19.05
N LEU A 279 -12.33 -9.07 19.81
CA LEU A 279 -12.15 -8.14 20.89
C LEU A 279 -10.94 -8.70 21.62
N LEU A 280 -9.88 -7.92 21.75
CA LEU A 280 -8.89 -8.14 22.79
C LEU A 280 -9.71 -8.25 24.05
N HIS A 281 -10.14 -9.47 24.39
CA HIS A 281 -10.91 -9.73 25.58
C HIS A 281 -9.97 -9.22 26.65
N LYS A 282 -10.42 -8.18 27.37
CA LYS A 282 -9.80 -7.75 28.60
C LYS A 282 -9.45 -9.05 29.32
N ILE A 283 -8.16 -9.33 29.43
CA ILE A 283 -7.66 -10.49 30.15
C ILE A 283 -8.44 -10.50 31.45
N SER A 284 -9.14 -11.60 31.73
CA SER A 284 -9.90 -11.73 32.97
C SER A 284 -8.98 -11.34 34.11
N LYS A 285 -9.45 -10.54 35.06
CA LYS A 285 -8.60 -10.07 36.16
C LYS A 285 -7.89 -11.25 36.85
N LYS A 286 -8.58 -12.38 36.96
CA LYS A 286 -8.00 -13.64 37.46
C LYS A 286 -6.84 -14.19 36.61
N ASP A 287 -6.96 -14.13 35.29
CA ASP A 287 -5.92 -14.64 34.38
C ASP A 287 -4.70 -13.72 34.36
N PHE A 288 -4.93 -12.40 34.48
CA PHE A 288 -3.86 -11.42 34.64
C PHE A 288 -3.14 -11.58 35.98
N ASP A 289 -3.89 -11.71 37.07
CA ASP A 289 -3.32 -11.90 38.40
C ASP A 289 -2.55 -13.24 38.50
N SER A 290 -3.03 -14.29 37.82
CA SER A 290 -2.33 -15.57 37.75
C SER A 290 -1.06 -15.50 36.89
N TYR A 291 -1.08 -14.74 35.79
CA TYR A 291 0.12 -14.48 34.98
C TYR A 291 1.17 -13.68 35.76
N VAL A 292 0.75 -12.61 36.46
CA VAL A 292 1.61 -11.78 37.31
C VAL A 292 2.21 -12.63 38.44
N TYR A 293 1.40 -13.44 39.12
CA TYR A 293 1.88 -14.35 40.16
C TYR A 293 2.95 -15.34 39.65
N ASN A 294 2.73 -15.93 38.47
CA ASN A 294 3.70 -16.84 37.85
C ASN A 294 4.98 -16.12 37.41
N LEU A 295 4.89 -14.84 37.02
CA LEU A 295 6.05 -13.99 36.73
C LEU A 295 6.89 -13.72 37.97
N HIS A 296 6.26 -13.37 39.10
CA HIS A 296 6.96 -13.13 40.37
C HIS A 296 7.63 -14.42 40.91
N LEU A 297 7.00 -15.57 40.73
CA LEU A 297 7.58 -16.88 41.07
C LEU A 297 8.81 -17.21 40.21
N LYS A 298 8.78 -16.86 38.92
CA LYS A 298 9.83 -17.22 37.97
C LYS A 298 11.00 -16.23 37.97
N TYR A 299 10.76 -14.98 38.36
CA TYR A 299 11.74 -13.90 38.36
C TYR A 299 11.61 -13.01 39.61
N PRO A 300 12.04 -13.49 40.79
CA PRO A 300 11.91 -12.75 42.06
C PRO A 300 12.77 -11.47 42.14
N GLN A 301 13.64 -11.23 41.16
CA GLN A 301 14.55 -10.08 41.11
C GLN A 301 13.88 -8.78 40.56
N LEU A 302 12.66 -8.86 40.02
CA LEU A 302 11.98 -7.73 39.37
C LEU A 302 11.39 -6.69 40.34
N ASP A 303 11.27 -7.00 41.63
CA ASP A 303 10.66 -6.08 42.61
C ASP A 303 11.60 -4.98 43.12
N GLN A 304 12.88 -4.97 42.75
CA GLN A 304 13.84 -3.96 43.23
C GLN A 304 13.90 -2.68 42.39
N SER A 305 13.13 -2.55 41.30
CA SER A 305 13.19 -1.36 40.42
C SER A 305 11.93 -0.48 40.41
N LEU A 306 11.01 -0.67 41.36
CA LEU A 306 9.74 0.10 41.42
C LEU A 306 9.43 0.71 42.80
N THR A 307 10.47 1.01 43.59
CA THR A 307 10.38 1.96 44.72
C THR A 307 11.10 3.25 44.39
#